data_AF-A0A158IDG0-F1
#
_entry.id   AF-A0A158IDG0-F1
#
_cell.length_a   1.000
_cell.length_b   1.000
_cell.length_c   1.000
_cell.angle_alpha   90.00
_cell.angle_beta   90.00
_cell.angle_gamma   90.00
#
_symmetry.space_group_name_H-M   'P 1'
#
loop_
_entity.id
_entity.type
_entity.pdbx_description
1 polymer ?
#
loop_
_entity_poly.entity_id
_entity_poly.type
_entity_poly.pdbx_seq_one_letter_code
_entity_poly.pdbx_strand_id
1 'polypeptide(L)'
;MTLASLSGTYVPNLHNPKYKERTLRRIKQAFGWALAVLGDEPRELAKNWIDEHLGQQQKPLSQWLRAKLLLCTDSHYAFGSDGAACKKYTLNRSGVSEVRSVLQGAEPTPVAALLANPTADTDEAYDLKLVQYWVMHAYGAEMQSLEFEYQEKASARLWHPLQNLRKAAKEQVWNAAGLKYNYDIKACAPTLILQHAQQLGMDEWLFGIDDYLKNTADVRKHIADVTNILLKDAKVLVNALFCGARLGASKEFALFELVGFDREKITILQNDARLTQLREDIKVCWKAIEPTMPVAHTDKGRKLPLNSRRKWYRYFELERQVLNVTRAKLNNAGVKCFLEHDGWRSDTAIDLKQMEDVVFQETGYRITLVA
;
A
#
# COMPACT_ATOMS: atom_id res chain seq x y z
N MET A 1 -9.93 13.73 -23.15
CA MET A 1 -11.27 14.18 -22.73
C MET A 1 -11.20 15.69 -22.59
N THR A 2 -11.76 16.40 -23.56
CA THR A 2 -11.81 17.86 -23.63
C THR A 2 -12.69 18.38 -22.48
N LEU A 3 -12.12 19.27 -21.66
CA LEU A 3 -12.84 20.04 -20.64
C LEU A 3 -13.80 20.98 -21.35
N ALA A 4 -15.03 20.52 -21.61
CA ALA A 4 -16.12 21.40 -21.98
C ALA A 4 -16.46 22.29 -20.78
N SER A 5 -16.40 23.60 -21.00
CA SER A 5 -16.69 24.67 -20.07
C SER A 5 -18.05 24.51 -19.39
N LEU A 6 -18.06 24.28 -18.08
CA LEU A 6 -19.23 24.52 -17.22
C LEU A 6 -19.10 25.94 -16.66
N SER A 7 -19.73 26.91 -17.33
CA SER A 7 -19.86 28.31 -16.91
C SER A 7 -20.91 28.49 -15.79
N GLY A 8 -20.83 27.64 -14.77
CA GLY A 8 -21.57 27.76 -13.52
C GLY A 8 -20.88 26.90 -12.47
N THR A 9 -20.10 27.53 -11.59
CA THR A 9 -19.47 26.83 -10.46
C THR A 9 -20.58 26.31 -9.56
N TYR A 10 -20.82 24.99 -9.57
CA TYR A 10 -21.79 24.36 -8.68
C TYR A 10 -21.45 24.70 -7.22
N VAL A 11 -22.44 25.21 -6.48
CA VAL A 11 -22.35 25.43 -5.03
C VAL A 11 -23.16 24.34 -4.34
N PRO A 12 -22.59 23.59 -3.37
CA PRO A 12 -23.33 22.61 -2.59
C PRO A 12 -24.59 23.22 -1.96
N ASN A 13 -25.71 22.49 -2.01
CA ASN A 13 -26.98 22.98 -1.48
C ASN A 13 -27.01 22.94 0.05
N LEU A 14 -26.42 23.97 0.66
CA LEU A 14 -26.31 24.15 2.11
C LEU A 14 -27.33 25.15 2.67
N HIS A 15 -27.94 25.96 1.80
CA HIS A 15 -28.93 26.96 2.20
C HIS A 15 -30.33 26.35 2.38
N ASN A 16 -30.65 25.26 1.69
CA ASN A 16 -31.95 24.60 1.84
C ASN A 16 -31.94 23.68 3.09
N PRO A 17 -32.71 23.98 4.15
CA PRO A 17 -32.70 23.20 5.39
C PRO A 17 -33.02 21.72 5.18
N LYS A 18 -33.90 21.40 4.21
CA LYS A 18 -34.31 20.03 3.89
C LYS A 18 -33.15 19.15 3.41
N TYR A 19 -32.18 19.74 2.72
CA TYR A 19 -31.06 19.00 2.13
C TYR A 19 -29.73 19.26 2.83
N LYS A 20 -29.64 20.33 3.63
CA LYS A 20 -28.40 20.77 4.29
C LYS A 20 -27.71 19.64 5.05
N GLU A 21 -28.42 18.95 5.93
CA GLU A 21 -27.82 17.89 6.76
C GLU A 21 -27.31 16.71 5.92
N ARG A 22 -28.10 16.27 4.93
CA ARG A 22 -27.69 15.19 4.02
C ARG A 22 -26.46 15.58 3.21
N THR A 23 -26.43 16.82 2.69
CA THR A 23 -25.31 17.37 1.92
C THR A 23 -24.06 17.45 2.80
N LEU A 24 -24.16 18.03 3.99
CA LEU A 24 -23.05 18.14 4.94
C LEU A 24 -22.50 16.77 5.35
N ARG A 25 -23.38 15.81 5.65
CA ARG A 25 -22.96 14.43 5.96
C ARG A 25 -22.15 13.82 4.82
N ARG A 26 -22.60 13.98 3.57
CA ARG A 26 -21.87 13.46 2.41
C ARG A 26 -20.52 14.16 2.22
N ILE A 27 -20.46 15.48 2.40
CA ILE A 27 -19.20 16.24 2.32
C ILE A 27 -18.23 15.76 3.40
N LYS A 28 -18.67 15.61 4.66
CA LYS A 28 -17.85 15.10 5.77
C LYS A 28 -17.27 13.71 5.49
N GLN A 29 -18.10 12.78 5.00
CA GLN A 29 -17.65 11.43 4.64
C GLN A 29 -16.60 11.45 3.52
N ALA A 30 -16.89 12.17 2.43
CA ALA A 30 -16.00 12.27 1.28
C ALA A 30 -14.66 12.93 1.64
N PHE A 31 -14.71 13.98 2.47
CA PHE A 31 -13.52 14.68 2.92
C PHE A 31 -12.69 13.86 3.91
N GLY A 32 -13.34 13.22 4.90
CA GLY A 32 -12.67 12.30 5.82
C GLY A 32 -11.98 11.14 5.10
N TRP A 33 -12.63 10.54 4.09
CA TRP A 33 -12.01 9.52 3.24
C TRP A 33 -10.79 10.06 2.48
N ALA A 34 -10.91 11.23 1.84
CA ALA A 34 -9.83 11.81 1.05
C ALA A 34 -8.59 12.08 1.93
N LEU A 35 -8.79 12.67 3.11
CA LEU A 35 -7.73 12.90 4.10
C LEU A 35 -7.09 11.59 4.59
N ALA A 36 -7.91 10.55 4.77
CA ALA A 36 -7.46 9.25 5.26
C ALA A 36 -6.60 8.49 4.24
N VAL A 37 -6.90 8.61 2.95
CA VAL A 37 -6.34 7.76 1.88
C VAL A 37 -5.33 8.47 0.98
N LEU A 38 -5.46 9.78 0.79
CA LEU A 38 -4.66 10.58 -0.14
C LEU A 38 -3.69 11.53 0.59
N GLY A 39 -2.55 11.75 -0.06
CA GLY A 39 -1.54 12.71 0.38
C GLY A 39 -0.91 13.39 -0.81
N ASP A 40 0.32 13.83 -0.63
CA ASP A 40 1.07 14.53 -1.68
C ASP A 40 1.74 13.55 -2.67
N GLU A 41 1.93 12.29 -2.25
CA GLU A 41 2.43 11.23 -3.13
C GLU A 41 1.29 10.68 -4.01
N PRO A 42 1.51 10.55 -5.33
CA PRO A 42 0.53 9.96 -6.24
C PRO A 42 0.14 8.54 -5.85
N ARG A 43 -1.16 8.25 -5.85
CA ARG A 43 -1.70 6.93 -5.56
C ARG A 43 -2.67 6.48 -6.64
N GLU A 44 -2.53 5.24 -7.08
CA GLU A 44 -3.48 4.60 -7.97
C GLU A 44 -4.83 4.39 -7.26
N LEU A 45 -5.91 4.87 -7.87
CA LEU A 45 -7.27 4.68 -7.35
C LEU A 45 -8.19 4.12 -8.43
N ALA A 46 -8.83 2.99 -8.11
CA ALA A 46 -9.87 2.42 -8.97
C ALA A 46 -11.11 3.33 -8.99
N LYS A 47 -11.69 3.54 -10.17
CA LYS A 47 -12.90 4.37 -10.36
C LYS A 47 -14.03 3.97 -9.40
N ASN A 48 -14.28 2.67 -9.24
CA ASN A 48 -15.37 2.18 -8.39
C ASN A 48 -15.17 2.57 -6.92
N TRP A 49 -13.92 2.60 -6.44
CA TRP A 49 -13.61 3.03 -5.08
C TRP A 49 -13.79 4.54 -4.91
N ILE A 50 -13.43 5.34 -5.93
CA ILE A 50 -13.74 6.78 -5.93
C ILE A 50 -15.27 7.00 -5.97
N ASP A 51 -16.00 6.23 -6.78
CA ASP A 51 -17.46 6.32 -6.89
C ASP A 51 -18.16 6.01 -5.55
N GLU A 52 -17.66 5.04 -4.79
CA GLU A 52 -18.13 4.68 -3.45
C GLU A 52 -18.05 5.88 -2.48
N HIS A 53 -16.88 6.53 -2.39
CA HIS A 53 -16.62 7.55 -1.38
C HIS A 53 -16.98 8.98 -1.82
N LEU A 54 -16.77 9.33 -3.09
CA LEU A 54 -17.09 10.67 -3.63
C LEU A 54 -18.40 10.73 -4.39
N GLY A 55 -18.98 9.58 -4.73
CA GLY A 55 -20.24 9.49 -5.48
C GLY A 55 -20.00 9.48 -6.98
N GLN A 56 -21.03 9.09 -7.74
CA GLN A 56 -20.92 8.90 -9.18
C GLN A 56 -20.74 10.24 -9.93
N GLN A 57 -19.90 10.26 -10.97
CA GLN A 57 -19.45 11.48 -11.67
C GLN A 57 -20.55 12.30 -12.35
N GLN A 58 -21.74 11.75 -12.58
CA GLN A 58 -22.88 12.46 -13.17
C GLN A 58 -23.67 13.32 -12.17
N LYS A 59 -23.41 13.18 -10.86
CA LYS A 59 -24.11 13.97 -9.83
C LYS A 59 -23.32 15.28 -9.56
N PRO A 60 -23.97 16.45 -9.54
CA PRO A 60 -23.28 17.73 -9.34
C PRO A 60 -22.41 17.81 -8.08
N LEU A 61 -22.92 17.34 -6.94
CA LEU A 61 -22.15 17.30 -5.69
C LEU A 61 -20.91 16.41 -5.80
N SER A 62 -21.00 15.26 -6.47
CA SER A 62 -19.87 14.36 -6.67
C SER A 62 -18.82 14.96 -7.59
N GLN A 63 -19.23 15.68 -8.64
CA GLN A 63 -18.30 16.41 -9.52
C GLN A 63 -17.53 17.47 -8.74
N TRP A 64 -18.24 18.25 -7.92
CA TRP A 64 -17.65 19.24 -7.06
C TRP A 64 -16.66 18.62 -6.07
N LEU A 65 -17.04 17.55 -5.36
CA LEU A 65 -16.15 16.84 -4.42
C LEU A 65 -14.90 16.31 -5.12
N ARG A 66 -15.02 15.72 -6.31
CA ARG A 66 -13.87 15.23 -7.07
C ARG A 66 -12.93 16.36 -7.48
N ALA A 67 -13.47 17.47 -7.96
CA ALA A 67 -12.68 18.63 -8.35
C ALA A 67 -11.94 19.24 -7.14
N LYS A 68 -12.58 19.27 -5.97
CA LYS A 68 -12.01 19.86 -4.76
C LYS A 68 -11.06 18.93 -3.99
N LEU A 69 -11.27 17.62 -4.03
CA LEU A 69 -10.49 16.69 -3.21
C LEU A 69 -9.40 15.95 -3.99
N LEU A 70 -9.55 15.78 -5.31
CA LEU A 70 -8.63 14.99 -6.13
C LEU A 70 -7.85 15.87 -7.11
N LEU A 71 -6.55 15.62 -7.22
CA LEU A 71 -5.71 16.09 -8.32
C LEU A 71 -5.20 14.89 -9.11
N CYS A 72 -5.59 14.77 -10.38
CA CYS A 72 -5.16 13.66 -11.25
C CYS A 72 -3.74 13.93 -11.74
N THR A 73 -2.75 13.20 -11.23
CA THR A 73 -1.33 13.35 -11.60
C THR A 73 -0.93 12.44 -12.75
N ASP A 74 -1.65 11.33 -12.95
CA ASP A 74 -1.50 10.45 -14.10
C ASP A 74 -2.89 10.01 -14.58
N SER A 75 -3.17 10.26 -15.85
CA SER A 75 -4.45 9.92 -16.47
C SER A 75 -4.44 8.58 -17.21
N HIS A 76 -3.27 7.91 -17.27
CA HIS A 76 -3.13 6.59 -17.86
C HIS A 76 -4.06 5.59 -17.17
N TYR A 77 -4.69 4.75 -17.99
CA TYR A 77 -5.57 3.68 -17.54
C TYR A 77 -5.42 2.49 -18.48
N ALA A 78 -5.13 1.33 -17.91
CA ALA A 78 -5.02 0.07 -18.65
C ALA A 78 -5.85 -0.99 -17.92
N PHE A 79 -6.63 -1.77 -18.66
CA PHE A 79 -7.48 -2.83 -18.13
C PHE A 79 -7.36 -4.09 -18.99
N GLY A 80 -7.41 -5.27 -18.36
CA GLY A 80 -7.48 -6.55 -19.06
C GLY A 80 -6.13 -7.18 -19.48
N SER A 81 -5.00 -6.52 -19.23
CA SER A 81 -3.65 -7.04 -19.51
C SER A 81 -2.85 -7.31 -18.23
N ASP A 82 -1.72 -8.04 -18.36
CA ASP A 82 -0.66 -8.12 -17.35
C ASP A 82 0.05 -6.75 -17.23
N GLY A 83 -0.68 -5.78 -16.69
CA GLY A 83 -0.30 -4.37 -16.65
C GLY A 83 -1.49 -3.44 -16.37
N ALA A 84 -2.57 -3.98 -15.78
CA ALA A 84 -3.72 -3.18 -15.41
C ALA A 84 -3.28 -2.06 -14.46
N ALA A 85 -3.52 -0.83 -14.88
CA ALA A 85 -3.10 0.38 -14.18
C ALA A 85 -4.30 1.30 -14.01
N CYS A 86 -4.45 1.84 -12.81
CA CYS A 86 -5.44 2.88 -12.54
C CYS A 86 -4.82 4.27 -12.67
N LYS A 87 -5.66 5.28 -12.85
CA LYS A 87 -5.24 6.67 -12.77
C LYS A 87 -4.64 6.96 -11.39
N LYS A 88 -3.62 7.82 -11.36
CA LYS A 88 -2.96 8.26 -10.12
C LYS A 88 -3.49 9.61 -9.68
N TYR A 89 -3.74 9.74 -8.38
CA TYR A 89 -4.28 10.93 -7.76
C TYR A 89 -3.46 11.33 -6.54
N THR A 90 -3.37 12.65 -6.31
CA THR A 90 -2.94 13.25 -5.05
C THR A 90 -4.11 14.04 -4.43
N LEU A 91 -3.94 14.44 -3.17
CA LEU A 91 -4.88 15.30 -2.47
C LEU A 91 -4.79 16.73 -3.03
N ASN A 92 -5.91 17.30 -3.47
CA ASN A 92 -5.95 18.71 -3.90
C ASN A 92 -5.97 19.64 -2.67
N ARG A 93 -4.79 20.10 -2.20
CA ARG A 93 -4.65 20.94 -1.00
C ARG A 93 -5.46 22.23 -1.04
N SER A 94 -5.52 22.88 -2.20
CA SER A 94 -6.32 24.10 -2.38
C SER A 94 -7.81 23.81 -2.24
N GLY A 95 -8.31 22.74 -2.86
CA GLY A 95 -9.72 22.41 -2.74
C GLY A 95 -10.09 21.82 -1.36
N VAL A 96 -9.14 21.19 -0.67
CA VAL A 96 -9.27 20.78 0.74
C VAL A 96 -9.52 21.99 1.65
N SER A 97 -8.76 23.07 1.50
CA SER A 97 -8.97 24.33 2.22
C SER A 97 -10.40 24.86 2.02
N GLU A 98 -10.87 24.87 0.78
CA GLU A 98 -12.24 25.31 0.46
C GLU A 98 -13.31 24.42 1.10
N VAL A 99 -13.14 23.09 1.01
CA VAL A 99 -14.09 22.13 1.60
C VAL A 99 -14.10 22.27 3.13
N ARG A 100 -12.94 22.46 3.76
CA ARG A 100 -12.82 22.69 5.21
C ARG A 100 -13.59 23.95 5.62
N SER A 101 -13.39 25.03 4.88
CA SER A 101 -14.04 26.32 5.13
C SER A 101 -15.56 26.23 5.02
N VAL A 102 -16.05 25.49 4.01
CA VAL A 102 -17.48 25.17 3.87
C VAL A 102 -18.03 24.39 5.08
N LEU A 103 -17.27 23.45 5.65
CA LEU A 103 -17.72 22.67 6.80
C LEU A 103 -17.61 23.42 8.13
N GLN A 104 -16.66 24.35 8.24
CA GLN A 104 -16.46 25.19 9.43
C GLN A 104 -17.31 26.47 9.40
N GLY A 105 -17.85 26.85 8.24
CA GLY A 105 -18.53 28.14 8.05
C GLY A 105 -17.57 29.32 8.05
N ALA A 106 -16.32 29.10 7.63
CA ALA A 106 -15.25 30.08 7.55
C ALA A 106 -14.95 30.47 6.10
N GLU A 107 -14.16 31.54 5.90
CA GLU A 107 -13.63 31.91 4.58
C GLU A 107 -12.42 31.03 4.21
N PRO A 108 -12.28 30.62 2.93
CA PRO A 108 -11.16 29.80 2.48
C PRO A 108 -9.82 30.53 2.51
N THR A 109 -8.77 29.81 2.86
CA THR A 109 -7.40 30.32 2.81
C THR A 109 -7.03 30.61 1.36
N PRO A 110 -6.54 31.81 1.02
CA PRO A 110 -6.16 32.14 -0.35
C PRO A 110 -5.09 31.19 -0.91
N VAL A 111 -5.20 30.80 -2.18
CA VAL A 111 -4.25 29.90 -2.86
C VAL A 111 -2.81 30.41 -2.76
N ALA A 112 -2.59 31.72 -2.90
CA ALA A 112 -1.27 32.32 -2.78
C ALA A 112 -0.63 32.08 -1.40
N ALA A 113 -1.44 32.10 -0.33
CA ALA A 113 -0.97 31.80 1.03
C ALA A 113 -0.63 30.30 1.18
N LEU A 114 -1.43 29.40 0.59
CA LEU A 114 -1.15 27.97 0.57
C LEU A 114 0.11 27.62 -0.24
N LEU A 115 0.38 28.34 -1.33
CA LEU A 115 1.59 28.16 -2.13
C LEU A 115 2.83 28.68 -1.38
N ALA A 116 2.70 29.81 -0.66
CA ALA A 116 3.79 30.39 0.12
C ALA A 116 4.11 29.58 1.39
N ASN A 117 3.09 28.99 2.01
CA ASN A 117 3.24 28.10 3.15
C ASN A 117 2.18 26.97 3.08
N PRO A 118 2.55 25.79 2.55
CA PRO A 118 1.64 24.64 2.41
C PRO A 118 1.01 24.13 3.72
N THR A 119 1.55 24.54 4.87
CA THR A 119 1.04 24.19 6.21
C THR A 119 0.18 25.28 6.84
N ALA A 120 0.02 26.44 6.19
CA ALA A 120 -0.73 27.58 6.74
C ALA A 120 -2.23 27.29 6.98
N ASP A 121 -2.76 26.23 6.39
CA ASP A 121 -4.16 25.81 6.54
C ASP A 121 -4.24 24.30 6.85
N THR A 122 -3.49 23.87 7.85
CA THR A 122 -3.64 22.53 8.42
C THR A 122 -4.26 22.64 9.79
N ASP A 123 -5.58 22.43 9.87
CA ASP A 123 -6.24 22.10 11.12
C ASP A 123 -6.19 20.58 11.31
N GLU A 124 -5.01 20.08 11.67
CA GLU A 124 -4.75 18.63 11.77
C GLU A 124 -5.72 17.94 12.73
N ALA A 125 -6.08 18.62 13.82
CA ALA A 125 -7.02 18.10 14.80
C ALA A 125 -8.43 17.97 14.19
N TYR A 126 -8.89 18.94 13.40
CA TYR A 126 -10.17 18.86 12.70
C TYR A 126 -10.17 17.82 11.57
N ASP A 127 -9.10 17.78 10.77
CA ASP A 127 -8.92 16.81 9.70
C ASP A 127 -8.96 15.38 10.25
N LEU A 128 -8.28 15.12 11.37
CA LEU A 128 -8.35 13.85 12.07
C LEU A 128 -9.77 13.51 12.53
N LYS A 129 -10.50 14.45 13.12
CA LYS A 129 -11.90 14.22 13.53
C LYS A 129 -12.76 13.79 12.35
N LEU A 130 -12.53 14.34 11.15
CA LEU A 130 -13.24 13.93 9.94
C LEU A 130 -12.81 12.55 9.45
N VAL A 131 -11.53 12.19 9.56
CA VAL A 131 -11.06 10.82 9.29
C VAL A 131 -11.73 9.83 10.24
N GLN A 132 -11.72 10.08 11.54
CA GLN A 132 -12.38 9.26 12.55
C GLN A 132 -13.89 9.15 12.28
N TYR A 133 -14.53 10.26 11.91
CA TYR A 133 -15.94 10.27 11.52
C TYR A 133 -16.21 9.35 10.34
N TRP A 134 -15.38 9.40 9.29
CA TRP A 134 -15.51 8.50 8.14
C TRP A 134 -15.30 7.03 8.53
N VAL A 135 -14.24 6.73 9.29
CA VAL A 135 -13.94 5.37 9.76
C VAL A 135 -15.10 4.80 10.58
N MET A 136 -15.57 5.54 11.58
CA MET A 136 -16.68 5.09 12.43
C MET A 136 -18.00 4.99 11.68
N HIS A 137 -18.23 5.85 10.68
CA HIS A 137 -19.42 5.75 9.84
C HIS A 137 -19.38 4.51 8.93
N ALA A 138 -18.23 4.21 8.34
CA ALA A 138 -18.10 3.13 7.35
C ALA A 138 -17.88 1.76 8.00
N TYR A 139 -17.14 1.70 9.12
CA TYR A 139 -16.65 0.48 9.75
C TYR A 139 -16.91 0.46 11.27
N GLY A 140 -17.82 1.29 11.79
CA GLY A 140 -18.01 1.46 13.23
C GLY A 140 -18.32 0.17 14.00
N ALA A 141 -19.07 -0.76 13.40
CA ALA A 141 -19.36 -2.05 14.01
C ALA A 141 -18.07 -2.89 14.18
N GLU A 142 -17.24 -2.98 13.14
CA GLU A 142 -15.96 -3.68 13.16
C GLU A 142 -14.96 -3.00 14.11
N MET A 143 -14.94 -1.67 14.15
CA MET A 143 -14.10 -0.90 15.07
C MET A 143 -14.49 -1.08 16.54
N GLN A 144 -15.76 -1.38 16.83
CA GLN A 144 -16.25 -1.64 18.19
C GLN A 144 -16.03 -3.09 18.61
N SER A 145 -16.28 -4.04 17.72
CA SER A 145 -16.11 -5.48 18.02
C SER A 145 -14.65 -5.94 17.90
N LEU A 146 -13.84 -5.20 17.15
CA LEU A 146 -12.51 -5.58 16.67
C LEU A 146 -12.52 -6.89 15.86
N GLU A 147 -13.67 -7.21 15.27
CA GLU A 147 -13.84 -8.31 14.31
C GLU A 147 -13.96 -7.72 12.91
N PHE A 148 -12.97 -8.00 12.06
CA PHE A 148 -12.85 -7.39 10.74
C PHE A 148 -13.14 -8.38 9.62
N GLU A 149 -13.93 -7.95 8.64
CA GLU A 149 -14.29 -8.74 7.47
C GLU A 149 -13.34 -8.45 6.29
N TYR A 150 -12.44 -9.40 6.01
CA TYR A 150 -11.48 -9.24 4.93
C TYR A 150 -12.01 -9.81 3.63
N GLN A 151 -11.75 -9.10 2.54
CA GLN A 151 -11.93 -9.63 1.19
C GLN A 151 -10.69 -10.41 0.77
N GLU A 152 -10.88 -11.63 0.27
CA GLU A 152 -9.81 -12.39 -0.34
C GLU A 152 -9.58 -11.92 -1.78
N LYS A 153 -8.36 -11.49 -2.09
CA LYS A 153 -7.98 -11.10 -3.45
C LYS A 153 -7.42 -12.30 -4.20
N ALA A 154 -7.54 -12.27 -5.54
CA ALA A 154 -6.92 -13.26 -6.43
C ALA A 154 -5.39 -13.37 -6.27
N SER A 155 -4.75 -12.44 -5.56
CA SER A 155 -3.34 -12.49 -5.20
C SER A 155 -3.06 -13.30 -3.92
N ALA A 156 -4.02 -14.03 -3.35
CA ALA A 156 -3.95 -14.67 -2.02
C ALA A 156 -3.82 -13.71 -0.81
N ARG A 157 -3.87 -12.39 -1.05
CA ARG A 157 -3.83 -11.38 0.02
C ARG A 157 -5.23 -11.14 0.59
N LEU A 158 -5.28 -10.98 1.90
CA LEU A 158 -6.41 -10.33 2.54
C LEU A 158 -6.38 -8.83 2.28
N TRP A 159 -7.55 -8.28 2.04
CA TRP A 159 -7.74 -6.87 1.81
C TRP A 159 -8.84 -6.33 2.68
N HIS A 160 -8.54 -5.22 3.35
CA HIS A 160 -9.51 -4.41 4.07
C HIS A 160 -9.29 -2.93 3.74
N PRO A 161 -10.34 -2.11 3.53
CA PRO A 161 -10.20 -0.70 3.20
C PRO A 161 -9.32 0.09 4.19
N LEU A 162 -9.39 -0.23 5.48
CA LEU A 162 -8.60 0.44 6.53
C LEU A 162 -7.08 0.16 6.43
N GLN A 163 -6.64 -0.85 5.69
CA GLN A 163 -5.21 -1.04 5.40
C GLN A 163 -4.64 0.16 4.61
N ASN A 164 -5.49 0.88 3.86
CA ASN A 164 -5.09 2.04 3.05
C ASN A 164 -4.99 3.36 3.81
N LEU A 165 -5.30 3.39 5.12
CA LEU A 165 -5.11 4.58 5.95
C LEU A 165 -3.65 5.06 5.83
N ARG A 166 -3.45 6.37 5.70
CA ARG A 166 -2.11 6.97 5.75
C ARG A 166 -1.53 6.85 7.15
N LYS A 167 -0.21 6.68 7.25
CA LYS A 167 0.51 6.45 8.51
C LYS A 167 0.08 7.41 9.64
N ALA A 168 0.02 8.71 9.37
CA ALA A 168 -0.35 9.73 10.35
C ALA A 168 -1.75 9.54 10.94
N ALA A 169 -2.76 9.25 10.10
CA ALA A 169 -4.12 8.99 10.56
C ALA A 169 -4.28 7.58 11.15
N LYS A 170 -3.57 6.61 10.56
CA LYS A 170 -3.63 5.20 10.90
C LYS A 170 -3.34 4.96 12.38
N GLU A 171 -2.24 5.50 12.89
CA GLU A 171 -1.83 5.32 14.29
C GLU A 171 -2.90 5.83 15.27
N GLN A 172 -3.46 7.00 15.00
CA GLN A 172 -4.46 7.62 15.88
C GLN A 172 -5.81 6.88 15.84
N VAL A 173 -6.24 6.44 14.65
CA VAL A 173 -7.45 5.62 14.47
C VAL A 173 -7.33 4.30 15.23
N TRP A 174 -6.20 3.60 15.11
CA TRP A 174 -6.02 2.32 15.77
C TRP A 174 -5.83 2.44 17.27
N ASN A 175 -5.10 3.45 17.74
CA ASN A 175 -4.97 3.73 19.17
C ASN A 175 -6.33 4.03 19.82
N ALA A 176 -7.19 4.79 19.13
CA ALA A 176 -8.54 5.08 19.60
C ALA A 176 -9.45 3.83 19.64
N ALA A 177 -9.19 2.85 18.78
CA ALA A 177 -9.88 1.56 18.76
C ALA A 177 -9.31 0.55 19.77
N GLY A 178 -8.22 0.89 20.47
CA GLY A 178 -7.51 -0.02 21.37
C GLY A 178 -6.44 -0.89 20.72
N LEU A 179 -6.33 -0.92 19.37
CA LEU A 179 -5.34 -1.68 18.61
C LEU A 179 -3.96 -0.98 18.53
N LYS A 180 -3.39 -0.69 19.70
CA LYS A 180 -2.21 0.18 19.83
C LYS A 180 -0.87 -0.51 19.56
N TYR A 181 -0.82 -1.84 19.66
CA TYR A 181 0.41 -2.58 19.40
C TYR A 181 0.47 -2.92 17.93
N ASN A 182 1.59 -2.62 17.29
CA ASN A 182 1.83 -2.86 15.87
C ASN A 182 3.01 -3.81 15.74
N TYR A 183 2.93 -4.77 14.82
CA TYR A 183 4.00 -5.74 14.59
C TYR A 183 4.19 -5.94 13.10
N ASP A 184 5.43 -6.17 12.70
CA ASP A 184 5.83 -6.38 11.31
C ASP A 184 6.86 -7.53 11.23
N ILE A 185 6.90 -8.22 10.10
CA ILE A 185 7.87 -9.29 9.84
C ILE A 185 9.08 -8.68 9.17
N LYS A 186 10.23 -8.70 9.86
CA LYS A 186 11.48 -8.16 9.33
C LYS A 186 11.89 -8.92 8.05
N ALA A 187 11.98 -8.17 6.95
CA ALA A 187 12.38 -8.69 5.64
C ALA A 187 11.55 -9.92 5.18
N CYS A 188 10.23 -9.86 5.37
CA CYS A 188 9.28 -10.95 5.11
C CYS A 188 9.52 -11.71 3.79
N ALA A 189 9.39 -11.04 2.63
CA ALA A 189 9.57 -11.69 1.33
C ALA A 189 10.94 -12.39 1.15
N PRO A 190 12.08 -11.72 1.37
CA PRO A 190 13.40 -12.35 1.38
C PRO A 190 13.49 -13.60 2.26
N THR A 191 13.04 -13.51 3.51
CA THR A 191 13.09 -14.60 4.50
C THR A 191 12.25 -15.79 4.06
N LEU A 192 10.99 -15.55 3.66
CA LEU A 192 10.07 -16.62 3.27
C LEU A 192 10.47 -17.27 1.95
N ILE A 193 10.95 -16.51 0.96
CA ILE A 193 11.41 -17.08 -0.32
C ILE A 193 12.62 -17.98 -0.10
N LEU A 194 13.62 -17.55 0.69
CA LEU A 194 14.80 -18.34 1.00
C LEU A 194 14.41 -19.65 1.69
N GLN A 195 13.68 -19.56 2.79
CA GLN A 195 13.34 -20.74 3.60
C GLN A 195 12.39 -21.68 2.87
N HIS A 196 11.49 -21.14 2.04
CA HIS A 196 10.63 -21.99 1.21
C HIS A 196 11.44 -22.77 0.18
N ALA A 197 12.43 -22.14 -0.48
CA ALA A 197 13.33 -22.87 -1.37
C ALA A 197 14.11 -23.97 -0.62
N GLN A 198 14.57 -23.69 0.62
CA GLN A 198 15.24 -24.67 1.47
C GLN A 198 14.34 -25.85 1.87
N GLN A 199 13.08 -25.58 2.21
CA GLN A 199 12.07 -26.62 2.48
C GLN A 199 11.80 -27.52 1.25
N LEU A 200 12.04 -27.01 0.04
CA LEU A 200 11.96 -27.76 -1.22
C LEU A 200 13.26 -28.51 -1.56
N GLY A 201 14.24 -28.53 -0.66
CA GLY A 201 15.49 -29.30 -0.80
C GLY A 201 16.67 -28.50 -1.35
N MET A 202 16.56 -27.17 -1.48
CA MET A 202 17.72 -26.31 -1.78
C MET A 202 18.67 -26.26 -0.58
N ASP A 203 19.91 -26.71 -0.75
CA ASP A 203 20.94 -26.77 0.31
C ASP A 203 22.08 -25.77 0.09
N GLU A 204 22.04 -25.03 -1.02
CA GLU A 204 23.07 -24.06 -1.36
C GLU A 204 23.11 -22.89 -0.37
N TRP A 205 24.34 -22.51 0.01
CA TRP A 205 24.56 -21.31 0.79
C TRP A 205 24.54 -20.07 -0.10
N LEU A 206 23.58 -19.17 0.17
CA LEU A 206 23.32 -17.98 -0.64
C LEU A 206 23.90 -16.71 0.02
N PHE A 207 25.16 -16.40 -0.30
CA PHE A 207 25.95 -15.33 0.33
C PHE A 207 25.32 -13.93 0.24
N GLY A 208 24.79 -13.57 -0.92
CA GLY A 208 24.15 -12.28 -1.16
C GLY A 208 22.82 -12.12 -0.40
N ILE A 209 21.99 -13.18 -0.35
CA ILE A 209 20.78 -13.16 0.49
C ILE A 209 21.13 -13.14 1.98
N ASP A 210 22.11 -13.94 2.42
CA ASP A 210 22.58 -13.97 3.82
C ASP A 210 23.10 -12.60 4.28
N ASP A 211 23.97 -11.95 3.48
CA ASP A 211 24.42 -10.58 3.73
C ASP A 211 23.23 -9.62 3.80
N TYR A 212 22.29 -9.70 2.86
CA TYR A 212 21.11 -8.84 2.88
C TYR A 212 20.25 -9.04 4.13
N LEU A 213 19.94 -10.27 4.53
CA LEU A 213 19.11 -10.54 5.70
C LEU A 213 19.75 -10.04 7.01
N LYS A 214 21.08 -10.16 7.13
CA LYS A 214 21.85 -9.65 8.27
C LYS A 214 21.95 -8.12 8.25
N ASN A 215 22.15 -7.53 7.07
CA ASN A 215 22.57 -6.14 6.88
C ASN A 215 21.59 -5.31 6.02
N THR A 216 20.27 -5.56 6.12
CA THR A 216 19.25 -4.96 5.23
C THR A 216 19.35 -3.44 5.06
N ALA A 217 19.63 -2.69 6.14
CA ALA A 217 19.75 -1.24 6.10
C ALA A 217 21.01 -0.78 5.35
N ASP A 218 22.12 -1.50 5.53
CA ASP A 218 23.40 -1.22 4.89
C ASP A 218 23.34 -1.51 3.38
N VAL A 219 22.77 -2.66 2.97
CA VAL A 219 22.58 -2.96 1.53
C VAL A 219 21.71 -1.90 0.85
N ARG A 220 20.62 -1.45 1.50
CA ARG A 220 19.75 -0.40 0.94
C ARG A 220 20.47 0.94 0.86
N LYS A 221 21.27 1.28 1.88
CA LYS A 221 22.08 2.49 1.89
C LYS A 221 23.12 2.45 0.78
N HIS A 222 23.85 1.34 0.63
CA HIS A 222 24.80 1.12 -0.46
C HIS A 222 24.16 1.38 -1.83
N ILE A 223 23.01 0.75 -2.11
CA ILE A 223 22.27 0.96 -3.36
C ILE A 223 21.88 2.43 -3.56
N ALA A 224 21.39 3.08 -2.51
CA ALA A 224 21.02 4.49 -2.54
C ALA A 224 22.22 5.39 -2.84
N ASP A 225 23.36 5.14 -2.21
CA ASP A 225 24.59 5.92 -2.34
C ASP A 225 25.18 5.76 -3.75
N VAL A 226 25.30 4.53 -4.28
CA VAL A 226 25.92 4.31 -5.61
C VAL A 226 25.06 4.80 -6.77
N THR A 227 23.73 4.90 -6.59
CA THR A 227 22.82 5.37 -7.65
C THR A 227 22.24 6.75 -7.44
N ASN A 228 22.53 7.38 -6.29
CA ASN A 228 21.91 8.63 -5.87
C ASN A 228 20.36 8.57 -6.01
N ILE A 229 19.76 7.55 -5.39
CA ILE A 229 18.30 7.43 -5.24
C ILE A 229 17.93 7.50 -3.75
N LEU A 230 16.65 7.74 -3.46
CA LEU A 230 16.21 7.78 -2.07
C LEU A 230 16.29 6.39 -1.43
N LEU A 231 16.60 6.33 -0.14
CA LEU A 231 16.65 5.08 0.63
C LEU A 231 15.30 4.31 0.57
N LYS A 232 14.18 5.03 0.47
CA LYS A 232 12.85 4.44 0.30
C LYS A 232 12.74 3.67 -1.02
N ASP A 233 13.32 4.21 -2.10
CA ASP A 233 13.28 3.60 -3.43
C ASP A 233 14.24 2.42 -3.51
N ALA A 234 15.39 2.47 -2.83
CA ALA A 234 16.29 1.32 -2.69
C ALA A 234 15.59 0.11 -2.02
N LYS A 235 14.75 0.34 -1.00
CA LYS A 235 13.91 -0.73 -0.41
C LYS A 235 12.94 -1.33 -1.44
N VAL A 236 12.25 -0.47 -2.20
CA VAL A 236 11.30 -0.91 -3.25
C VAL A 236 12.03 -1.72 -4.32
N LEU A 237 13.21 -1.28 -4.74
CA LEU A 237 14.06 -1.95 -5.72
C LEU A 237 14.41 -3.37 -5.27
N VAL A 238 14.92 -3.54 -4.05
CA VAL A 238 15.31 -4.88 -3.54
C VAL A 238 14.09 -5.80 -3.46
N ASN A 239 12.97 -5.34 -2.90
CA ASN A 239 11.75 -6.15 -2.83
C ASN A 239 11.25 -6.56 -4.22
N ALA A 240 11.31 -5.65 -5.20
CA ALA A 240 10.93 -5.94 -6.57
C ALA A 240 11.85 -6.99 -7.23
N LEU A 241 13.15 -7.00 -6.92
CA LEU A 241 14.08 -8.04 -7.40
C LEU A 241 13.69 -9.43 -6.89
N PHE A 242 13.36 -9.58 -5.60
CA PHE A 242 12.87 -10.84 -5.04
C PHE A 242 11.62 -11.35 -5.75
N CYS A 243 10.77 -10.46 -6.25
CA CYS A 243 9.57 -10.81 -7.00
C CYS A 243 9.78 -10.78 -8.53
N GLY A 244 11.03 -10.82 -8.99
CA GLY A 244 11.40 -11.05 -10.39
C GLY A 244 11.30 -9.82 -11.29
N ALA A 245 11.37 -8.61 -10.75
CA ALA A 245 11.50 -7.41 -11.57
C ALA A 245 12.82 -7.43 -12.36
N ARG A 246 12.77 -6.94 -13.59
CA ARG A 246 13.93 -6.89 -14.48
C ARG A 246 14.72 -5.61 -14.26
N LEU A 247 16.03 -5.75 -14.08
CA LEU A 247 16.96 -4.63 -14.03
C LEU A 247 17.49 -4.35 -15.44
N GLY A 248 16.90 -3.38 -16.13
CA GLY A 248 17.29 -2.99 -17.48
C GLY A 248 16.68 -1.65 -17.89
N ALA A 249 17.12 -1.10 -19.02
CA ALA A 249 16.77 0.26 -19.46
C ALA A 249 15.56 0.32 -20.42
N SER A 250 14.60 -0.60 -20.30
CA SER A 250 13.35 -0.56 -21.06
C SER A 250 12.30 0.26 -20.31
N LYS A 251 11.54 1.11 -21.02
CA LYS A 251 10.43 1.88 -20.44
C LYS A 251 9.32 1.00 -19.86
N GLU A 252 9.28 -0.29 -20.23
CA GLU A 252 8.36 -1.28 -19.69
C GLU A 252 8.80 -1.84 -18.32
N PHE A 253 10.03 -1.55 -17.88
CA PHE A 253 10.56 -2.09 -16.63
C PHE A 253 10.31 -1.12 -15.48
N ALA A 254 9.55 -1.57 -14.48
CA ALA A 254 9.23 -0.78 -13.29
C ALA A 254 10.48 -0.27 -12.54
N LEU A 255 11.59 -1.02 -12.54
CA LEU A 255 12.84 -0.57 -11.93
C LEU A 255 13.49 0.59 -12.70
N PHE A 256 13.27 0.70 -14.02
CA PHE A 256 13.77 1.81 -14.80
C PHE A 256 12.98 3.09 -14.49
N GLU A 257 11.66 2.99 -14.40
CA GLU A 257 10.80 4.09 -13.93
C GLU A 257 11.19 4.52 -12.51
N LEU A 258 11.42 3.57 -11.60
CA LEU A 258 11.80 3.84 -10.20
C LEU A 258 13.08 4.67 -10.08
N VAL A 259 14.05 4.46 -10.98
CA VAL A 259 15.30 5.24 -11.00
C VAL A 259 15.22 6.47 -11.91
N GLY A 260 14.02 6.88 -12.33
CA GLY A 260 13.78 8.09 -13.12
C GLY A 260 14.10 7.96 -14.61
N PHE A 261 14.00 6.75 -15.17
CA PHE A 261 14.39 6.42 -16.54
C PHE A 261 15.86 6.75 -16.87
N ASP A 262 16.73 6.66 -15.86
CA ASP A 262 18.16 6.94 -15.97
C ASP A 262 18.96 5.68 -16.33
N ARG A 263 19.57 5.67 -17.52
CA ARG A 263 20.32 4.52 -18.04
C ARG A 263 21.62 4.27 -17.29
N GLU A 264 22.28 5.33 -16.83
CA GLU A 264 23.55 5.25 -16.12
C GLU A 264 23.34 4.55 -14.78
N LYS A 265 22.27 4.91 -14.05
CA LYS A 265 21.89 4.23 -12.79
C LYS A 265 21.63 2.75 -13.00
N ILE A 266 20.95 2.36 -14.08
CA ILE A 266 20.76 0.95 -14.42
C ILE A 266 22.10 0.26 -14.68
N THR A 267 23.01 0.89 -15.43
CA THR A 267 24.34 0.33 -15.70
C THR A 267 25.15 0.18 -14.41
N ILE A 268 25.10 1.15 -13.49
CA ILE A 268 25.74 1.05 -12.16
C ILE A 268 25.18 -0.15 -11.40
N LEU A 269 23.85 -0.28 -11.29
CA LEU A 269 23.20 -1.39 -10.59
C LEU A 269 23.50 -2.75 -11.22
N GLN A 270 23.62 -2.82 -12.55
CA GLN A 270 23.95 -4.05 -13.26
C GLN A 270 25.39 -4.49 -13.03
N ASN A 271 26.31 -3.55 -12.78
CA ASN A 271 27.73 -3.82 -12.56
C ASN A 271 28.13 -3.82 -11.07
N ASP A 272 27.22 -3.47 -10.16
CA ASP A 272 27.46 -3.54 -8.72
C ASP A 272 27.60 -5.01 -8.28
N ALA A 273 28.77 -5.35 -7.73
CA ALA A 273 29.11 -6.73 -7.36
C ALA A 273 28.17 -7.29 -6.29
N ARG A 274 27.79 -6.46 -5.31
CA ARG A 274 26.94 -6.85 -4.19
C ARG A 274 25.51 -7.15 -4.65
N LEU A 275 24.94 -6.27 -5.48
CA LEU A 275 23.61 -6.48 -6.07
C LEU A 275 23.60 -7.64 -7.07
N THR A 276 24.68 -7.83 -7.82
CA THR A 276 24.83 -8.96 -8.74
C THR A 276 24.79 -10.29 -7.98
N GLN A 277 25.56 -10.43 -6.89
CA GLN A 277 25.50 -11.61 -6.04
C GLN A 277 24.10 -11.86 -5.49
N LEU A 278 23.44 -10.83 -4.94
CA LEU A 278 22.06 -10.93 -4.45
C LEU A 278 21.09 -11.40 -5.54
N ARG A 279 21.23 -10.89 -6.78
CA ARG A 279 20.38 -11.28 -7.91
C ARG A 279 20.59 -12.72 -8.34
N GLU A 280 21.84 -13.21 -8.35
CA GLU A 280 22.11 -14.61 -8.66
C GLU A 280 21.52 -15.54 -7.60
N ASP A 281 21.67 -15.23 -6.32
CA ASP A 281 21.07 -16.00 -5.23
C ASP A 281 19.54 -16.04 -5.33
N ILE A 282 18.88 -14.92 -5.63
CA ILE A 282 17.43 -14.87 -5.86
C ILE A 282 17.02 -15.83 -6.99
N LYS A 283 17.82 -15.92 -8.07
CA LYS A 283 17.53 -16.87 -9.16
C LYS A 283 17.63 -18.32 -8.69
N VAL A 284 18.59 -18.64 -7.81
CA VAL A 284 18.73 -20.00 -7.24
C VAL A 284 17.47 -20.37 -6.47
N CYS A 285 16.96 -19.49 -5.58
CA CYS A 285 15.70 -19.75 -4.88
C CYS A 285 14.54 -20.01 -5.84
N TRP A 286 14.38 -19.17 -6.86
CA TRP A 286 13.28 -19.34 -7.82
C TRP A 286 13.43 -20.58 -8.71
N LYS A 287 14.66 -21.05 -8.96
CA LYS A 287 14.90 -22.31 -9.68
C LYS A 287 14.40 -23.51 -8.86
N ALA A 288 14.51 -23.47 -7.53
CA ALA A 288 13.97 -24.50 -6.64
C ALA A 288 12.44 -24.40 -6.50
N ILE A 289 11.87 -23.18 -6.48
CA ILE A 289 10.44 -22.95 -6.27
C ILE A 289 9.60 -23.15 -7.55
N GLU A 290 10.09 -22.71 -8.71
CA GLU A 290 9.31 -22.75 -9.97
C GLU A 290 8.70 -24.13 -10.31
N PRO A 291 9.40 -25.26 -10.12
CA PRO A 291 8.86 -26.60 -10.41
C PRO A 291 7.59 -26.96 -9.61
N THR A 292 7.38 -26.37 -8.43
CA THR A 292 6.22 -26.66 -7.58
C THR A 292 5.01 -25.77 -7.90
N MET A 293 5.16 -24.82 -8.81
CA MET A 293 4.12 -23.86 -9.16
C MET A 293 3.31 -24.32 -10.37
N PRO A 294 1.99 -24.04 -10.43
CA PRO A 294 1.16 -24.38 -11.60
C PRO A 294 1.74 -23.78 -12.88
N VAL A 295 1.97 -24.62 -13.90
CA VAL A 295 2.59 -24.19 -15.16
C VAL A 295 1.56 -23.52 -16.06
N ALA A 296 1.84 -22.28 -16.48
CA ALA A 296 1.03 -21.58 -17.47
C ALA A 296 1.47 -21.97 -18.89
N HIS A 297 0.52 -22.07 -19.81
CA HIS A 297 0.77 -22.34 -21.22
C HIS A 297 0.11 -21.25 -22.09
N THR A 298 0.67 -20.98 -23.26
CA THR A 298 0.00 -20.21 -24.31
C THR A 298 -1.15 -21.03 -24.90
N ASP A 299 -2.05 -20.41 -25.66
CA ASP A 299 -3.09 -21.11 -26.46
C ASP A 299 -2.51 -22.19 -27.40
N LYS A 300 -1.25 -22.03 -27.83
CA LYS A 300 -0.51 -23.00 -28.66
C LYS A 300 0.18 -24.11 -27.87
N GLY A 301 -0.09 -24.24 -26.57
CA GLY A 301 0.51 -25.25 -25.69
C GLY A 301 1.98 -25.00 -25.29
N ARG A 302 2.58 -23.86 -25.65
CA ARG A 302 3.95 -23.52 -25.21
C ARG A 302 3.97 -23.11 -23.74
N LYS A 303 4.87 -23.70 -22.94
CA LYS A 303 5.11 -23.29 -21.55
C LYS A 303 5.50 -21.80 -21.49
N LEU A 304 4.79 -21.04 -20.68
CA LEU A 304 5.09 -19.64 -20.39
C LEU A 304 6.13 -19.55 -19.26
N PRO A 305 7.11 -18.63 -19.37
CA PRO A 305 8.06 -18.40 -18.29
C PRO A 305 7.36 -17.89 -17.03
N LEU A 306 7.97 -18.14 -15.87
CA LEU A 306 7.49 -17.61 -14.61
C LEU A 306 7.63 -16.07 -14.58
N ASN A 307 6.50 -15.35 -14.57
CA ASN A 307 6.45 -13.89 -14.53
C ASN A 307 6.38 -13.34 -13.09
N SER A 308 6.61 -12.04 -12.92
CA SER A 308 6.63 -11.38 -11.61
C SER A 308 5.31 -11.50 -10.85
N ARG A 309 4.17 -11.52 -11.56
CA ARG A 309 2.85 -11.68 -10.96
C ARG A 309 2.70 -13.03 -10.26
N ARG A 310 3.14 -14.12 -10.91
CA ARG A 310 3.12 -15.48 -10.33
C ARG A 310 4.09 -15.57 -9.14
N LYS A 311 5.26 -14.92 -9.22
CA LYS A 311 6.22 -14.84 -8.10
C LYS A 311 5.64 -14.12 -6.89
N TRP A 312 4.99 -12.96 -7.12
CA TRP A 312 4.26 -12.23 -6.09
C TRP A 312 3.16 -13.08 -5.46
N TYR A 313 2.35 -13.75 -6.29
CA TYR A 313 1.30 -14.66 -5.81
C TYR A 313 1.88 -15.74 -4.88
N ARG A 314 2.98 -16.41 -5.28
CA ARG A 314 3.60 -17.42 -4.43
C ARG A 314 4.07 -16.84 -3.11
N TYR A 315 4.75 -15.69 -3.11
CA TYR A 315 5.14 -15.01 -1.87
C TYR A 315 3.92 -14.71 -0.98
N PHE A 316 2.83 -14.20 -1.55
CA PHE A 316 1.63 -13.90 -0.78
C PHE A 316 0.98 -15.14 -0.17
N GLU A 317 1.05 -16.30 -0.82
CA GLU A 317 0.63 -17.57 -0.19
C GLU A 317 1.47 -17.91 1.04
N LEU A 318 2.79 -17.68 0.99
CA LEU A 318 3.68 -17.93 2.13
C LEU A 318 3.41 -16.93 3.27
N GLU A 319 3.29 -15.64 2.95
CA GLU A 319 2.88 -14.57 3.87
C GLU A 319 1.56 -14.95 4.57
N ARG A 320 0.60 -15.43 3.79
CA ARG A 320 -0.73 -15.85 4.27
C ARG A 320 -0.67 -17.01 5.26
N GLN A 321 0.22 -18.00 5.05
CA GLN A 321 0.40 -19.11 5.99
C GLN A 321 0.83 -18.61 7.37
N VAL A 322 1.82 -17.72 7.41
CA VAL A 322 2.33 -17.12 8.66
C VAL A 322 1.23 -16.29 9.36
N LEU A 323 0.52 -15.44 8.61
CA LEU A 323 -0.56 -14.62 9.18
C LEU A 323 -1.73 -15.45 9.70
N ASN A 324 -2.06 -16.56 9.04
CA ASN A 324 -3.14 -17.45 9.49
C ASN A 324 -2.81 -18.12 10.83
N VAL A 325 -1.58 -18.61 10.99
CA VAL A 325 -1.10 -19.17 12.27
C VAL A 325 -1.11 -18.10 13.36
N THR A 326 -0.61 -16.91 13.04
CA THR A 326 -0.60 -15.76 13.96
C THR A 326 -2.02 -15.42 14.41
N ARG A 327 -2.96 -15.24 13.47
CA ARG A 327 -4.36 -14.92 13.77
C ARG A 327 -5.02 -16.00 14.63
N ALA A 328 -4.81 -17.28 14.29
CA ALA A 328 -5.36 -18.39 15.06
C ALA A 328 -4.84 -18.38 16.51
N LYS A 329 -3.54 -18.16 16.70
CA LYS A 329 -2.92 -18.08 18.03
C LYS A 329 -3.46 -16.91 18.85
N LEU A 330 -3.60 -15.73 18.25
CA LEU A 330 -4.15 -14.54 18.91
C LEU A 330 -5.62 -14.76 19.31
N ASN A 331 -6.43 -15.29 18.39
CA ASN A 331 -7.84 -15.59 18.66
C ASN A 331 -7.99 -16.59 19.81
N ASN A 332 -7.16 -17.65 19.85
CA ASN A 332 -7.17 -18.63 20.93
C ASN A 332 -6.80 -18.03 22.29
N ALA A 333 -6.00 -16.97 22.30
CA ALA A 333 -5.65 -16.22 23.50
C ALA A 333 -6.66 -15.11 23.84
N GLY A 334 -7.73 -14.95 23.07
CA GLY A 334 -8.71 -13.88 23.23
C GLY A 334 -8.18 -12.49 22.83
N VAL A 335 -7.04 -12.42 22.13
CA VAL A 335 -6.41 -11.18 21.68
C VAL A 335 -7.02 -10.76 20.35
N LYS A 336 -7.61 -9.56 20.29
CA LYS A 336 -8.16 -9.02 19.04
C LYS A 336 -7.06 -8.46 18.16
N CYS A 337 -7.20 -8.64 16.84
CA CYS A 337 -6.19 -8.16 15.91
C CYS A 337 -6.74 -7.67 14.57
N PHE A 338 -5.99 -6.75 13.95
CA PHE A 338 -6.18 -6.30 12.58
C PHE A 338 -4.96 -6.70 11.75
N LEU A 339 -5.15 -7.52 10.72
CA LEU A 339 -4.11 -7.97 9.82
C LEU A 339 -3.81 -6.90 8.76
N GLU A 340 -2.55 -6.55 8.63
CA GLU A 340 -2.03 -5.72 7.54
C GLU A 340 -1.33 -6.62 6.51
N HIS A 341 -0.34 -6.12 5.77
CA HIS A 341 0.42 -6.94 4.82
C HIS A 341 1.30 -7.96 5.56
N ASP A 342 2.59 -7.68 5.69
CA ASP A 342 3.57 -8.50 6.42
C ASP A 342 3.51 -8.28 7.94
N GLY A 343 2.38 -7.81 8.47
CA GLY A 343 2.24 -7.40 9.85
C GLY A 343 0.79 -7.37 10.34
N TRP A 344 0.61 -7.00 11.60
CA TRP A 344 -0.69 -6.89 12.23
C TRP A 344 -0.67 -5.92 13.41
N ARG A 345 -1.86 -5.56 13.89
CA ARG A 345 -2.06 -4.81 15.12
C ARG A 345 -2.86 -5.63 16.12
N SER A 346 -2.64 -5.40 17.40
CA SER A 346 -3.42 -6.05 18.46
C SER A 346 -3.81 -5.09 19.57
N ASP A 347 -4.84 -5.49 20.31
CA ASP A 347 -5.30 -4.81 21.52
C ASP A 347 -4.39 -5.06 22.73
N THR A 348 -3.64 -6.15 22.69
CA THR A 348 -2.80 -6.64 23.78
C THR A 348 -1.36 -6.83 23.31
N ALA A 349 -0.38 -6.48 24.16
CA ALA A 349 1.03 -6.74 23.88
C ALA A 349 1.26 -8.25 23.79
N ILE A 350 2.05 -8.69 22.81
CA ILE A 350 2.35 -10.11 22.61
C ILE A 350 3.82 -10.39 22.89
N ASP A 351 4.12 -11.59 23.37
CA ASP A 351 5.48 -12.09 23.42
C ASP A 351 5.92 -12.45 21.99
N LEU A 352 6.82 -11.63 21.43
CA LEU A 352 7.33 -11.82 20.08
C LEU A 352 8.05 -13.16 19.93
N LYS A 353 8.82 -13.58 20.94
CA LYS A 353 9.61 -14.79 20.85
C LYS A 353 8.72 -16.03 20.86
N GLN A 354 7.71 -16.02 21.73
CA GLN A 354 6.69 -17.06 21.75
C GLN A 354 5.95 -17.15 20.40
N MET A 355 5.60 -16.00 19.80
CA MET A 355 4.91 -15.99 18.50
C MET A 355 5.81 -16.51 17.38
N GLU A 356 7.07 -16.11 17.33
CA GLU A 356 8.07 -16.64 16.39
C GLU A 356 8.21 -18.16 16.49
N ASP A 357 8.27 -18.68 17.72
CA ASP A 357 8.40 -20.12 17.96
C ASP A 357 7.15 -20.89 17.51
N VAL A 358 5.95 -20.35 17.75
CA VAL A 358 4.68 -20.92 17.26
C VAL A 358 4.63 -20.92 15.73
N VAL A 359 5.00 -19.81 15.08
CA VAL A 359 5.05 -19.73 13.62
C VAL A 359 6.02 -20.78 13.08
N PHE A 360 7.20 -20.93 13.69
CA PHE A 360 8.17 -21.93 13.27
C PHE A 360 7.65 -23.37 13.44
N GLN A 361 7.00 -23.68 14.56
CA GLN A 361 6.44 -25.01 14.81
C GLN A 361 5.36 -25.40 13.80
N GLU A 362 4.47 -24.46 13.44
CA GLU A 362 3.31 -24.73 12.58
C GLU A 362 3.62 -24.63 11.08
N THR A 363 4.60 -23.79 10.69
CA THR A 363 4.89 -23.51 9.27
C THR A 363 6.29 -23.92 8.81
N GLY A 364 7.19 -24.19 9.76
CA GLY A 364 8.61 -24.39 9.48
C GLY A 364 9.37 -23.10 9.15
N TYR A 365 8.73 -21.93 9.14
CA TYR A 365 9.39 -20.65 8.86
C TYR A 365 9.94 -19.99 10.13
N ARG A 366 11.23 -19.69 10.14
CA ARG A 366 11.90 -18.87 11.15
C ARG A 366 11.82 -17.40 10.76
N ILE A 367 10.85 -16.68 11.33
CA ILE A 367 10.70 -15.24 11.11
C ILE A 367 11.33 -14.44 12.26
N THR A 368 11.51 -13.15 12.05
CA THR A 368 11.85 -12.19 13.10
C THR A 368 10.78 -11.11 13.15
N LEU A 369 10.14 -10.94 14.30
CA LEU A 369 9.12 -9.93 14.51
C LEU A 369 9.75 -8.64 15.06
N VAL A 370 9.20 -7.51 14.63
CA VAL A 370 9.53 -6.19 15.16
C VAL A 370 8.23 -5.48 15.56
N ALA A 371 8.30 -4.64 16.60
CA ALA A 371 7.18 -3.84 17.08
C ALA A 371 7.29 -2.37 16.64
#